data_AF-A0A0H3LWR5-F1
#
_entry.id   AF-A0A0H3LWR5-F1
#
_cell.length_a   1.000
_cell.length_b   1.000
_cell.length_c   1.000
_cell.angle_alpha   90.00
_cell.angle_beta   90.00
_cell.angle_gamma   90.00
#
_symmetry.space_group_name_H-M   'P 1'
#
loop_
_entity.id
_entity.type
_entity.pdbx_description
1 polymer ?
#
loop_
_entity_poly.entity_id
_entity_poly.type
_entity_poly.pdbx_seq_one_letter_code
_entity_poly.pdbx_strand_id
1 'polypeptide(L)' 'MGYNKQKLETHLDRKRKTPRRPKLEPCILLEDLEKSYHAPHQFSVSDIFDNKLIFCDNLLAFKALEQKYTGTVKCYLY' A
#
# COMPACT_ATOMS: atom_id res chain seq x y z
N MET A 1 22.34 -38.65 -1.81
CA MET A 1 21.93 -37.86 -2.99
C MET A 1 21.56 -36.47 -2.51
N GLY A 2 22.45 -35.49 -2.70
CA GLY A 2 22.28 -34.12 -2.20
C GLY A 2 21.52 -33.27 -3.20
N TYR A 3 20.36 -32.73 -2.81
CA TYR A 3 19.61 -31.79 -3.62
C TYR A 3 20.28 -30.42 -3.56
N ASN A 4 20.88 -30.02 -4.68
CA ASN A 4 21.54 -28.73 -4.82
C ASN A 4 20.45 -27.65 -4.99
N LYS A 5 20.19 -26.88 -3.92
CA LYS A 5 19.24 -25.76 -3.97
C LYS A 5 19.89 -24.63 -4.76
N GLN A 6 19.56 -24.52 -6.05
CA GLN A 6 19.92 -23.34 -6.83
C GLN A 6 19.12 -22.15 -6.29
N LYS A 7 19.84 -21.18 -5.72
CA LYS A 7 19.27 -19.90 -5.30
C LYS A 7 18.95 -19.11 -6.56
N LEU A 8 17.66 -19.00 -6.90
CA LEU A 8 17.20 -18.14 -7.98
C LEU A 8 17.29 -16.68 -7.52
N GLU A 9 18.42 -16.03 -7.76
CA GLU A 9 18.58 -14.60 -7.52
C GLU A 9 18.01 -13.83 -8.71
N THR A 10 16.87 -13.18 -8.52
CA THR A 10 16.31 -12.26 -9.50
C THR A 10 17.14 -10.97 -9.51
N HIS A 11 18.13 -10.91 -10.40
CA HIS A 11 18.82 -9.66 -10.70
C HIS A 11 17.84 -8.71 -11.41
N LEU A 12 17.19 -7.84 -10.65
CA LEU A 12 16.44 -6.72 -11.21
C LEU A 12 17.45 -5.69 -11.74
N ASP A 13 17.91 -5.88 -12.98
CA ASP A 13 18.70 -4.87 -13.69
C ASP A 13 17.79 -3.71 -14.14
N ARG A 14 17.37 -2.92 -13.16
CA ARG A 14 16.78 -1.60 -13.40
C ARG A 14 17.26 -0.61 -12.34
N LYS A 15 18.58 -0.60 -12.09
CA LYS A 15 19.24 0.57 -11.51
C LYS A 15 19.49 1.59 -12.63
N ARG A 16 18.44 2.17 -13.20
CA ARG A 16 18.59 3.49 -13.82
C ARG A 16 18.87 4.47 -12.68
N LYS A 17 20.17 4.67 -12.45
CA LYS A 17 20.79 5.63 -11.55
C LYS A 17 20.43 7.03 -12.06
N THR A 18 19.24 7.54 -11.73
CA THR A 18 18.93 8.95 -11.88
C THR A 18 19.61 9.71 -10.73
N PRO A 19 20.51 10.67 -11.01
CA PRO A 19 21.46 11.17 -10.03
C PRO A 19 20.82 11.98 -8.89
N ARG A 20 19.55 12.34 -8.98
CA ARG A 20 18.79 12.98 -7.89
C ARG A 20 17.33 12.59 -8.08
N ARG A 21 16.81 11.65 -7.26
CA ARG A 21 15.35 11.61 -7.08
C ARG A 21 15.02 12.91 -6.33
N PRO A 22 14.24 13.84 -6.90
CA PRO A 22 13.73 14.96 -6.12
C PRO A 22 13.05 14.35 -4.90
N LYS A 23 13.36 14.91 -3.72
CA LYS A 23 12.74 14.48 -2.47
C LYS A 23 11.25 14.75 -2.66
N LEU A 24 10.50 13.69 -2.99
CA LEU A 24 9.05 13.76 -3.13
C LEU A 24 8.53 14.40 -1.85
N GLU A 25 7.87 15.55 -2.02
CA GLU A 25 7.18 16.23 -0.94
C GLU A 25 6.26 15.23 -0.22
N PRO A 26 5.99 15.43 1.09
CA PRO A 26 5.11 14.53 1.83
C PRO A 26 3.78 14.37 1.09
N CYS A 27 3.54 13.18 0.53
CA CYS A 27 2.28 12.84 -0.10
C CYS A 27 1.25 12.64 1.01
N ILE A 28 0.30 13.55 1.12
CA ILE A 28 -0.80 13.49 2.08
C ILE A 28 -2.03 12.83 1.44
N LEU A 29 -2.73 12.00 2.19
CA LEU A 29 -4.07 11.51 1.82
C LEU A 29 -5.10 12.47 2.42
N LEU A 30 -5.90 13.10 1.57
CA LEU A 30 -7.03 13.94 1.97
C LEU A 30 -8.31 13.10 1.90
N GLU A 31 -9.06 13.11 2.99
CA GLU A 31 -10.35 12.43 3.07
C GLU A 31 -11.44 13.31 2.45
N ASP A 32 -12.30 12.68 1.65
CA ASP A 32 -13.45 13.31 1.02
C ASP A 32 -14.72 12.74 1.65
N LEU A 33 -15.26 13.46 2.64
CA LEU A 33 -16.41 13.03 3.44
C LEU A 33 -17.68 12.85 2.61
N GLU A 34 -17.80 13.51 1.46
CA GLU A 34 -18.96 13.36 0.57
C GLU A 34 -18.97 12.00 -0.13
N LYS A 35 -17.80 11.35 -0.24
CA LYS A 35 -17.64 10.01 -0.85
C LYS A 35 -17.62 8.87 0.16
N SER A 36 -17.70 9.18 1.45
CA SER A 36 -17.74 8.14 2.49
C SER A 36 -19.10 7.44 2.48
N TYR A 37 -19.08 6.13 2.26
CA TYR A 37 -20.27 5.28 2.24
C TYR A 37 -20.22 4.28 3.39
N HIS A 38 -21.30 4.18 4.15
CA HIS A 38 -21.52 3.13 5.14
C HIS A 38 -22.86 2.44 4.84
N ALA A 39 -22.98 1.19 5.27
CA ALA A 39 -24.22 0.45 5.09
C ALA A 39 -25.38 1.17 5.81
N PRO A 40 -26.59 1.21 5.21
CA PRO A 40 -27.73 1.92 5.80
C PRO A 40 -28.22 1.29 7.11
N HIS A 41 -27.89 0.02 7.34
CA HIS A 41 -28.22 -0.70 8.56
C HIS A 41 -26.94 -1.19 9.22
N GLN A 42 -26.81 -0.91 10.50
CA GLN A 42 -25.82 -1.52 11.38
C GLN A 42 -26.49 -2.73 12.04
N PHE A 43 -25.92 -3.91 11.86
CA PHE A 43 -26.44 -5.16 12.41
C PHE A 43 -25.85 -5.44 13.80
N SER A 44 -24.65 -4.94 14.08
CA SER A 44 -23.99 -5.09 15.38
C SER A 44 -23.18 -3.85 15.75
N VAL A 45 -23.02 -3.63 17.05
CA VAL A 45 -22.07 -2.64 17.60
C VAL A 45 -20.62 -2.96 17.17
N SER A 46 -20.35 -4.23 16.81
CA SER A 46 -19.04 -4.70 16.33
C SER A 46 -18.83 -4.54 14.82
N ASP A 47 -19.75 -3.92 14.10
CA ASP A 47 -19.59 -3.71 12.65
C ASP A 47 -18.41 -2.78 12.37
N ILE A 48 -17.64 -3.11 11.33
CA ILE A 48 -16.38 -2.44 10.98
C ILE A 48 -16.60 -1.60 9.71
N PHE A 49 -16.35 -0.29 9.82
CA PHE A 49 -16.54 0.68 8.72
C PHE A 49 -15.26 1.48 8.42
N ASP A 50 -14.08 0.92 8.72
CA ASP A 50 -12.78 1.59 8.57
C ASP A 50 -12.14 1.39 7.17
N ASN A 51 -12.87 0.77 6.24
CA ASN A 51 -12.43 0.59 4.87
C ASN A 51 -12.14 1.93 4.21
N LYS A 52 -11.00 2.03 3.51
CA LYS A 52 -10.61 3.24 2.78
C LYS A 52 -10.45 2.93 1.30
N LEU A 53 -11.14 3.70 0.48
CA LEU A 53 -10.93 3.74 -0.96
C LEU A 53 -10.00 4.91 -1.28
N ILE A 54 -8.89 4.63 -1.98
CA ILE A 54 -7.87 5.62 -2.30
C ILE A 54 -7.83 5.80 -3.81
N PHE A 55 -8.10 7.02 -4.26
CA PHE A 55 -7.99 7.40 -5.66
C PHE A 55 -6.64 8.07 -5.91
N CYS A 56 -5.66 7.32 -6.41
CA CYS A 56 -4.32 7.81 -6.70
C CYS A 56 -3.56 6.81 -7.60
N ASP A 57 -2.37 7.19 -8.05
CA ASP A 57 -1.37 6.23 -8.51
C ASP A 57 -0.97 5.29 -7.37
N ASN A 58 -0.87 3.98 -7.65
CA ASN A 58 -0.63 2.96 -6.64
C ASN A 58 0.70 3.16 -5.89
N LEU A 59 1.77 3.58 -6.59
CA LEU A 59 3.08 3.77 -5.95
C LEU A 59 3.08 4.97 -5.01
N LEU A 60 2.38 6.05 -5.38
CA LEU A 60 2.20 7.21 -4.52
C LEU A 60 1.30 6.90 -3.32
N ALA A 61 0.24 6.12 -3.53
CA ALA A 61 -0.64 5.65 -2.45
C ALA A 61 0.14 4.84 -1.41
N PHE A 62 0.94 3.85 -1.83
CA PHE A 62 1.74 3.06 -0.90
C PHE A 62 2.75 3.91 -0.12
N LYS A 63 3.39 4.88 -0.79
CA LYS A 63 4.32 5.78 -0.12
C LYS A 63 3.64 6.66 0.95
N ALA A 64 2.41 7.11 0.68
CA ALA A 64 1.63 7.88 1.66
C ALA A 64 1.17 7.01 2.84
N LEU A 65 0.90 5.73 2.61
CA LEU A 65 0.45 4.77 3.64
C LEU A 65 1.59 4.19 4.48
N GLU A 66 2.83 4.19 3.97
CA GLU A 66 4.00 3.53 4.57
C GLU A 66 4.17 3.87 6.06
N GLN A 67 4.15 5.15 6.43
CA GLN A 67 4.38 5.58 7.81
C GLN A 67 3.34 5.05 8.80
N LYS A 68 2.10 4.85 8.35
CA LYS A 68 0.97 4.49 9.22
C LYS A 68 0.71 2.99 9.27
N TYR A 69 0.97 2.26 8.17
CA TYR A 69 0.58 0.86 8.03
C TYR A 69 1.76 -0.12 7.91
N THR A 70 3.00 0.35 8.13
CA THR A 70 4.16 -0.53 8.20
C THR A 70 3.97 -1.56 9.31
N GLY A 71 4.06 -2.84 8.97
CA GLY A 71 3.93 -3.96 9.90
C GLY A 71 2.49 -4.32 10.30
N THR A 72 1.46 -3.60 9.81
CA THR A 72 0.05 -3.87 10.15
C THR A 72 -0.72 -4.60 9.05
N VAL A 73 -0.22 -4.58 7.81
CA VAL A 73 -0.89 -5.21 6.66
C VAL A 73 -0.77 -6.73 6.75
N LYS A 74 -1.91 -7.42 6.79
CA LYS A 74 -1.98 -8.89 6.89
C LYS A 74 -1.84 -9.59 5.53
N CYS A 75 -2.40 -9.01 4.49
CA CYS A 75 -2.50 -9.62 3.17
C CYS A 75 -2.60 -8.54 2.09
N TYR A 76 -2.10 -8.85 0.90
CA TYR A 76 -2.31 -8.08 -0.32
C TYR A 76 -2.68 -9.05 -1.45
N LEU A 77 -3.51 -8.57 -2.38
CA LEU A 77 -3.86 -9.28 -3.62
C LEU A 77 -3.16 -8.58 -4.78
N TYR A 78 -2.67 -9.36 -5.74
CA TYR A 78 -1.95 -8.88 -6.92
C TYR A 78 -2.78 -9.09 -8.17
#